data_AF-A0A1B8DFK0-F1
#
_entry.id   AF-A0A1B8DFK0-F1
#
_cell.length_a   1.000
_cell.length_b   1.000
_cell.length_c   1.000
_cell.angle_alpha   90.00
_cell.angle_beta   90.00
_cell.angle_gamma   90.00
#
_symmetry.space_group_name_H-M   'P 1'
#
loop_
_entity.id
_entity.type
_entity.pdbx_description
1 polymer ?
#
loop_
_entity_poly.entity_id
_entity_poly.type
_entity_poly.pdbx_seq_one_letter_code
_entity_poly.pdbx_strand_id
1 'polypeptide(L)'
;MSFKGEGEGAAALAEKLGGVTVLRKGARDWISDGERTVVGDLRGGLKRSGGQGDTLTGSIATFLGWRKAYLDKLWEHDGELDKWELLQLAAFGGSCVTRESSRLAFAKRGRSLQASDLTDEVEVAFRNLFEDDNTGSDGGYIGKGRLSKV
;
A
#
# COMPACT_ATOMS: atom_id res chain seq x y z
N MET A 1 8.31 26.17 9.72
CA MET A 1 7.81 25.05 10.54
C MET A 1 8.47 23.78 10.00
N SER A 2 9.41 23.19 10.74
CA SER A 2 10.17 21.99 10.33
C SER A 2 9.60 20.80 11.09
N PHE A 3 8.98 19.85 10.38
CA PHE A 3 8.48 18.60 10.95
C PHE A 3 9.69 17.68 11.17
N LYS A 4 9.97 17.28 12.42
CA LYS A 4 11.21 16.62 12.84
C LYS A 4 10.97 15.13 13.13
N GLY A 5 10.55 14.39 12.10
CA GLY A 5 10.52 12.93 12.13
C GLY A 5 10.06 12.38 10.79
N GLU A 6 10.56 11.19 10.40
CA GLU A 6 10.19 10.61 9.11
C GLU A 6 8.68 10.36 8.98
N GLY A 7 7.95 10.16 10.09
CA GLY A 7 6.48 10.05 10.12
C GLY A 7 5.71 11.30 10.55
N GLU A 8 6.33 12.22 11.29
CA GLU A 8 5.65 13.38 11.90
C GLU A 8 4.95 14.29 10.89
N GLY A 9 5.52 14.42 9.69
CA GLY A 9 4.92 15.25 8.64
C GLY A 9 3.58 14.73 8.12
N ALA A 10 3.33 13.42 8.16
CA ALA A 10 2.05 12.86 7.71
C ALA A 10 0.94 13.12 8.74
N ALA A 11 1.22 12.81 10.01
CA ALA A 11 0.29 13.03 11.12
C ALA A 11 -0.06 14.52 11.29
N ALA A 12 0.96 15.39 11.32
CA ALA A 12 0.73 16.83 11.48
C ALA A 12 -0.02 17.46 10.29
N LEU A 13 0.12 16.91 9.08
CA LEU A 13 -0.67 17.35 7.92
C LEU A 13 -2.12 16.89 8.05
N ALA A 14 -2.34 15.64 8.42
CA ALA A 14 -3.67 15.07 8.61
C ALA A 14 -4.47 15.84 9.67
N GLU A 15 -3.86 16.14 10.82
CA GLU A 15 -4.45 16.94 11.90
C GLU A 15 -4.88 18.32 11.39
N LYS A 16 -3.98 19.02 10.68
CA LYS A 16 -4.26 20.35 10.12
C LYS A 16 -5.36 20.37 9.05
N LEU A 17 -5.58 19.23 8.39
CA LEU A 17 -6.63 19.05 7.39
C LEU A 17 -7.93 18.50 7.98
N GLY A 18 -8.05 18.41 9.31
CA GLY A 18 -9.27 17.99 10.00
C GLY A 18 -9.44 16.47 10.12
N GLY A 19 -8.34 15.72 10.23
CA GLY A 19 -8.37 14.27 10.49
C GLY A 19 -8.51 13.40 9.23
N VAL A 20 -8.10 13.90 8.06
CA VAL A 20 -8.11 13.12 6.83
C VAL A 20 -6.98 12.09 6.82
N THR A 21 -7.17 10.93 6.18
CA THR A 21 -6.07 9.98 5.98
C THR A 21 -5.06 10.52 4.96
N VAL A 22 -3.83 10.73 5.40
CA VAL A 22 -2.69 11.13 4.57
C VAL A 22 -1.78 9.93 4.35
N LEU A 23 -1.55 9.58 3.09
CA LEU A 23 -0.48 8.66 2.67
C LEU A 23 0.69 9.49 2.15
N ARG A 24 1.76 9.57 2.94
CA ARG A 24 3.01 10.20 2.56
C ARG A 24 3.97 9.15 2.01
N LYS A 25 4.19 9.21 0.69
CA LYS A 25 5.14 8.35 -0.02
C LYS A 25 6.59 8.63 0.37
N GLY A 26 7.43 7.60 0.40
CA GLY A 26 8.86 7.77 0.69
C GLY A 26 9.69 6.50 0.53
N ALA A 27 10.85 6.45 1.18
CA ALA A 27 11.57 5.18 1.35
C ALA A 27 10.67 4.15 2.07
N ARG A 28 9.99 4.64 3.11
CA ARG A 28 8.81 4.03 3.73
C ARG A 28 7.60 4.91 3.45
N ASP A 29 6.43 4.30 3.36
CA ASP A 29 5.17 5.02 3.24
C ASP A 29 4.54 5.18 4.63
N TRP A 30 4.10 6.41 4.93
CA TRP A 30 3.50 6.75 6.21
C TRP A 30 2.03 7.07 6.00
N ILE A 31 1.14 6.36 6.68
CA ILE A 31 -0.31 6.49 6.56
C ILE A 31 -0.86 6.94 7.89
N SER A 32 -1.51 8.10 7.96
CA SER A 32 -1.96 8.69 9.23
C SER A 32 -3.25 9.53 9.10
N ASP A 33 -4.12 9.54 10.11
CA ASP A 33 -5.19 10.55 10.34
C ASP A 33 -4.74 11.70 11.25
N GLY A 34 -3.53 11.65 11.80
CA GLY A 34 -3.09 12.57 12.85
C GLY A 34 -3.19 12.01 14.26
N GLU A 35 -3.92 10.90 14.47
CA GLU A 35 -3.96 10.19 15.76
C GLU A 35 -3.18 8.88 15.69
N ARG A 36 -3.45 8.08 14.65
CA ARG A 36 -2.90 6.76 14.41
C ARG A 36 -2.02 6.80 13.18
N THR A 37 -0.87 6.11 13.24
CA THR A 37 0.07 6.05 12.11
C THR A 37 0.49 4.62 11.82
N VAL A 38 0.37 4.22 10.56
CA VAL A 38 0.85 2.94 10.02
C VAL A 38 2.00 3.20 9.06
N VAL A 39 3.01 2.31 9.10
CA VAL A 39 4.20 2.41 8.25
C VAL A 39 4.25 1.22 7.31
N GLY A 40 4.31 1.50 6.01
CA GLY A 40 4.64 0.53 4.98
C GLY A 40 6.13 0.56 4.66
N ASP A 41 6.83 -0.55 4.93
CA ASP A 41 8.25 -0.72 4.64
C ASP A 41 8.53 -1.75 3.55
N LEU A 42 7.49 -2.18 2.81
CA LEU A 42 7.64 -3.09 1.68
C LEU A 42 8.64 -2.51 0.66
N ARG A 43 9.56 -3.36 0.22
CA ARG A 43 10.60 -2.97 -0.73
C ARG A 43 9.99 -2.66 -2.10
N GLY A 44 10.21 -1.43 -2.58
CA GLY A 44 9.83 -1.01 -3.94
C GLY A 44 10.94 -1.18 -4.98
N GLY A 45 10.66 -0.73 -6.20
CA GLY A 45 11.65 -0.59 -7.28
C GLY A 45 12.65 0.52 -7.02
N LEU A 46 13.80 0.47 -7.71
CA LEU A 46 14.89 1.44 -7.53
C LEU A 46 14.80 2.65 -8.47
N LYS A 47 13.79 2.70 -9.35
CA LYS A 47 13.60 3.78 -10.33
C LYS A 47 12.24 4.45 -10.14
N ARG A 48 12.25 5.79 -10.21
CA ARG A 48 11.05 6.60 -10.37
C ARG A 48 10.80 6.87 -11.85
N SER A 49 9.65 6.43 -12.33
CA SER A 49 9.05 6.86 -13.58
C SER A 49 7.94 7.87 -13.28
N GLY A 50 7.66 8.77 -14.23
CA GLY A 50 6.38 9.52 -14.20
C GLY A 50 5.22 8.53 -14.25
N GLY A 51 4.09 8.82 -13.63
CA GLY A 51 2.88 7.98 -13.66
C GLY A 51 2.77 6.87 -12.60
N GLN A 52 3.81 6.58 -11.80
CA GLN A 52 3.69 5.62 -10.68
C GLN A 52 2.64 6.03 -9.64
N GLY A 53 2.35 7.34 -9.54
CA GLY A 53 1.29 7.86 -8.69
C GLY A 53 -0.11 7.44 -9.14
N ASP A 54 -0.31 7.21 -10.43
CA ASP A 54 -1.61 6.83 -11.00
C ASP A 54 -1.93 5.36 -10.68
N THR A 55 -0.93 4.48 -10.76
CA THR A 55 -1.06 3.09 -10.27
C THR A 55 -1.45 3.08 -8.79
N LEU A 56 -0.79 3.89 -7.97
CA LEU A 56 -1.11 3.99 -6.55
C LEU A 56 -2.53 4.46 -6.28
N THR A 57 -2.95 5.57 -6.88
CA THR A 57 -4.29 6.11 -6.65
C THR A 57 -5.36 5.16 -7.20
N GLY A 58 -5.11 4.51 -8.34
CA GLY A 58 -5.96 3.46 -8.89
C GLY A 58 -6.13 2.28 -7.94
N SER A 59 -5.02 1.71 -7.43
CA SER A 59 -5.07 0.60 -6.48
C SER A 59 -5.79 1.01 -5.19
N ILE A 60 -5.48 2.17 -4.61
CA ILE A 60 -6.16 2.66 -3.40
C ILE A 60 -7.67 2.82 -3.66
N ALA A 61 -8.06 3.39 -4.80
CA ALA A 61 -9.47 3.55 -5.16
C ALA A 61 -10.20 2.20 -5.25
N THR A 62 -9.56 1.16 -5.81
CA THR A 62 -10.09 -0.20 -5.82
C THR A 62 -10.32 -0.73 -4.40
N PHE A 63 -9.31 -0.63 -3.52
CA PHE A 63 -9.46 -1.07 -2.12
C PHE A 63 -10.52 -0.25 -1.36
N LEU A 64 -10.68 1.04 -1.64
CA LEU A 64 -11.74 1.86 -1.07
C LEU A 64 -13.13 1.41 -1.55
N GLY A 65 -13.23 0.98 -2.81
CA GLY A 65 -14.44 0.35 -3.36
C GLY A 65 -14.79 -0.93 -2.60
N TRP A 66 -13.81 -1.82 -2.39
CA TRP A 66 -14.01 -3.03 -1.60
C TRP A 66 -14.32 -2.73 -0.14
N ARG A 67 -13.70 -1.72 0.47
CA ARG A 67 -14.06 -1.22 1.80
C ARG A 67 -15.53 -0.80 1.85
N LYS A 68 -16.02 -0.07 0.86
CA LYS A 68 -17.44 0.33 0.83
C LYS A 68 -18.34 -0.90 0.75
N ALA A 69 -18.00 -1.86 -0.10
CA ALA A 69 -18.76 -3.10 -0.24
C ALA A 69 -18.76 -3.97 1.03
N TYR A 70 -17.64 -4.01 1.78
CA TYR A 70 -17.55 -4.63 3.10
C TYR A 70 -18.48 -3.92 4.11
N LEU A 71 -18.44 -2.59 4.16
CA LEU A 71 -19.31 -1.82 5.06
C LEU A 71 -20.80 -1.96 4.72
N ASP A 72 -21.12 -2.16 3.44
CA ASP A 72 -22.47 -2.41 2.94
C ASP A 72 -22.90 -3.87 3.06
N LYS A 73 -22.01 -4.75 3.53
CA LYS A 73 -22.23 -6.20 3.69
C LYS A 73 -22.69 -6.86 2.39
N LEU A 74 -22.02 -6.54 1.28
CA LEU A 74 -22.31 -7.16 -0.03
C LEU A 74 -21.95 -8.66 -0.07
N TRP A 75 -21.21 -9.17 0.92
CA TRP A 75 -20.95 -10.59 1.15
C TRP A 75 -20.97 -10.88 2.67
N GLU A 76 -21.07 -12.16 3.04
CA GLU A 76 -21.03 -12.58 4.45
C GLU A 76 -19.59 -12.47 5.00
N HIS A 77 -19.45 -11.79 6.14
CA HIS A 77 -18.20 -11.66 6.88
C HIS A 77 -18.50 -11.36 8.36
N ASP A 78 -17.49 -11.50 9.21
CA ASP A 78 -17.59 -11.31 10.67
C ASP A 78 -17.94 -9.86 11.08
N GLY A 79 -17.55 -8.87 10.27
CA GLY A 79 -17.88 -7.46 10.51
C GLY A 79 -17.02 -6.83 11.61
N GLU A 80 -15.87 -7.43 11.93
CA GLU A 80 -15.07 -7.06 13.10
C GLU A 80 -14.18 -5.82 12.88
N LEU A 81 -13.84 -5.52 11.62
CA LEU A 81 -12.94 -4.41 11.29
C LEU A 81 -13.61 -3.04 11.42
N ASP A 82 -12.94 -2.13 12.13
CA ASP A 82 -13.40 -0.75 12.28
C ASP A 82 -13.30 0.05 10.97
N LYS A 83 -14.17 1.07 10.82
CA LYS A 83 -14.21 1.93 9.63
C LYS A 83 -12.88 2.64 9.37
N TRP A 84 -12.17 3.02 10.43
CA TRP A 84 -10.86 3.65 10.33
C TRP A 84 -9.80 2.65 9.91
N GLU A 85 -9.78 1.47 10.54
CA GLU A 85 -8.83 0.40 10.21
C GLU A 85 -8.97 0.00 8.74
N LEU A 86 -10.19 -0.17 8.25
CA LEU A 86 -10.45 -0.45 6.83
C LEU A 86 -9.90 0.64 5.89
N LEU A 87 -9.95 1.90 6.30
CA LEU A 87 -9.44 3.01 5.49
C LEU A 87 -7.92 2.99 5.43
N GLN A 88 -7.26 2.73 6.55
CA GLN A 88 -5.80 2.52 6.59
C GLN A 88 -5.38 1.30 5.79
N LEU A 89 -6.11 0.18 5.89
CA LEU A 89 -5.86 -1.04 5.14
C LEU A 89 -5.97 -0.79 3.63
N ALA A 90 -6.94 0.01 3.19
CA ALA A 90 -7.05 0.36 1.77
C ALA A 90 -5.85 1.18 1.26
N ALA A 91 -5.42 2.17 2.05
CA ALA A 91 -4.23 2.98 1.72
C ALA A 91 -2.95 2.13 1.73
N PHE A 92 -2.82 1.23 2.71
CA PHE A 92 -1.68 0.33 2.86
C PHE A 92 -1.61 -0.70 1.73
N GLY A 93 -2.72 -1.37 1.43
CA GLY A 93 -2.82 -2.35 0.34
C GLY A 93 -2.46 -1.72 -1.01
N GLY A 94 -2.97 -0.53 -1.31
CA GLY A 94 -2.63 0.18 -2.54
C GLY A 94 -1.14 0.56 -2.63
N SER A 95 -0.53 0.97 -1.51
CA SER A 95 0.92 1.20 -1.41
C SER A 95 1.72 -0.08 -1.67
N CYS A 96 1.32 -1.20 -1.06
CA CYS A 96 1.99 -2.49 -1.22
C CYS A 96 1.98 -2.95 -2.68
N VAL A 97 0.81 -2.94 -3.35
CA VAL A 97 0.69 -3.31 -4.77
C VAL A 97 1.61 -2.44 -5.61
N THR A 98 1.57 -1.13 -5.44
CA THR A 98 2.40 -0.21 -6.24
C THR A 98 3.89 -0.47 -6.05
N ARG A 99 4.32 -0.70 -4.81
CA ARG A 99 5.72 -0.99 -4.48
C ARG A 99 6.17 -2.31 -5.10
N GLU A 100 5.36 -3.35 -4.98
CA GLU A 100 5.66 -4.66 -5.55
C GLU A 100 5.68 -4.61 -7.08
N SER A 101 4.70 -3.97 -7.73
CA SER A 101 4.69 -3.75 -9.18
C SER A 101 5.93 -2.98 -9.65
N SER A 102 6.33 -1.93 -8.92
CA SER A 102 7.56 -1.19 -9.18
C SER A 102 8.82 -2.06 -9.07
N ARG A 103 8.86 -2.96 -8.08
CA ARG A 103 9.98 -3.89 -7.86
C ARG A 103 10.09 -4.90 -8.99
N LEU A 104 8.97 -5.52 -9.37
CA LEU A 104 8.89 -6.49 -10.46
C LEU A 104 9.25 -5.85 -11.82
N ALA A 105 8.67 -4.70 -12.13
CA ALA A 105 8.95 -3.97 -13.36
C ALA A 105 10.42 -3.58 -13.44
N PHE A 106 11.01 -3.13 -12.33
CA PHE A 106 12.42 -2.73 -12.31
C PHE A 106 13.34 -3.94 -12.49
N ALA A 107 12.99 -5.09 -11.93
CA ALA A 107 13.75 -6.32 -12.15
C ALA A 107 13.79 -6.72 -13.63
N LYS A 108 12.72 -6.48 -14.39
CA LYS A 108 12.63 -6.80 -15.83
C LYS A 108 13.25 -5.73 -16.74
N ARG A 109 13.01 -4.44 -16.45
CA ARG A 109 13.35 -3.32 -17.35
C ARG A 109 14.56 -2.50 -16.91
N GLY A 110 14.98 -2.64 -15.66
CA GLY A 110 16.06 -1.88 -15.06
C GLY A 110 15.89 -0.37 -15.26
N ARG A 111 16.90 0.27 -15.84
CA ARG A 111 16.89 1.73 -16.07
C ARG A 111 15.90 2.18 -17.15
N SER A 112 15.38 1.26 -17.97
CA SER A 112 14.43 1.59 -19.05
C SER A 112 12.97 1.59 -18.60
N LEU A 113 12.68 1.25 -17.33
CA LEU A 113 11.32 1.20 -16.78
C LEU A 113 10.54 2.50 -17.03
N GLN A 114 9.33 2.36 -17.57
CA GLN A 114 8.36 3.42 -17.77
C GLN A 114 7.15 3.25 -16.84
N ALA A 115 6.16 4.13 -16.97
CA ALA A 115 4.93 4.07 -16.18
C ALA A 115 4.10 2.83 -16.53
N SER A 116 3.94 2.55 -17.82
CA SER A 116 3.16 1.44 -18.33
C SER A 116 3.69 0.08 -17.87
N ASP A 117 5.01 -0.06 -17.76
CA ASP A 117 5.63 -1.28 -17.25
C ASP A 117 5.20 -1.59 -15.80
N LEU A 118 4.84 -0.59 -14.97
CA LEU A 118 4.29 -0.88 -13.64
C LEU A 118 2.89 -1.49 -13.73
N THR A 119 2.05 -0.95 -14.63
CA THR A 119 0.67 -1.40 -14.81
C THR A 119 0.63 -2.86 -15.24
N ASP A 120 1.56 -3.28 -16.10
CA ASP A 120 1.70 -4.66 -16.55
C ASP A 120 2.02 -5.65 -15.40
N GLU A 121 2.56 -5.16 -14.28
CA GLU A 121 2.90 -5.96 -13.11
C GLU A 121 1.84 -5.90 -11.99
N VAL A 122 0.72 -5.20 -12.17
CA VAL A 122 -0.31 -5.04 -11.12
C VAL A 122 -0.93 -6.37 -10.76
N GLU A 123 -1.30 -7.20 -11.75
CA GLU A 123 -1.88 -8.52 -11.52
C GLU A 123 -0.92 -9.40 -10.71
N VAL A 124 0.32 -9.57 -11.20
CA VAL A 124 1.32 -10.43 -10.55
C VAL A 124 1.64 -9.92 -9.14
N ALA A 125 1.77 -8.60 -8.96
CA ALA A 125 1.98 -8.00 -7.65
C ALA A 125 0.81 -8.28 -6.69
N PHE A 126 -0.43 -8.16 -7.17
CA PHE A 126 -1.61 -8.44 -6.35
C PHE A 126 -1.63 -9.90 -5.91
N ARG A 127 -1.38 -10.83 -6.84
CA ARG A 127 -1.32 -12.26 -6.55
C ARG A 127 -0.24 -12.57 -5.52
N ASN A 128 0.99 -12.10 -5.73
CA ASN A 128 2.10 -12.30 -4.78
C ASN A 128 1.80 -11.81 -3.36
N LEU A 129 0.95 -10.79 -3.20
CA LEU A 129 0.69 -10.14 -1.92
C LEU A 129 -0.55 -10.69 -1.20
N PHE A 130 -1.58 -11.08 -1.95
CA PHE A 130 -2.91 -11.35 -1.40
C PHE A 130 -3.49 -12.71 -1.82
N GLU A 131 -2.89 -13.42 -2.76
CA GLU A 131 -3.30 -14.76 -3.16
C GLU A 131 -2.21 -15.77 -2.77
N ASP A 132 -2.59 -16.81 -2.03
CA ASP A 132 -1.69 -17.95 -1.84
C ASP A 132 -1.70 -18.79 -3.13
N ASP A 133 -0.52 -19.11 -3.68
CA ASP A 133 -0.37 -20.18 -4.68
C ASP A 133 -0.62 -21.54 -3.98
N ASN A 134 -1.88 -21.82 -3.63
CA ASN A 134 -2.29 -23.12 -3.11
C ASN A 134 -2.52 -24.12 -4.25
N THR A 135 -1.60 -24.11 -5.24
CA THR A 135 -1.41 -25.16 -6.24
C THR A 135 0.08 -25.51 -6.30
N GLY A 136 0.55 -26.14 -5.23
CA GLY A 136 1.75 -26.98 -5.11
C GLY A 136 3.00 -26.63 -5.92
N SER A 137 4.01 -26.08 -5.25
CA SER A 137 5.35 -26.68 -5.16
C SER A 137 6.29 -25.80 -4.32
N ASP A 138 7.09 -26.46 -3.47
CA ASP A 138 8.11 -25.90 -2.59
C ASP A 138 8.93 -24.74 -3.18
N GLY A 139 8.96 -23.60 -2.46
CA GLY A 139 9.70 -22.42 -2.93
C GLY A 139 9.77 -21.24 -1.96
N GLY A 140 10.29 -21.45 -0.74
CA GLY A 140 11.05 -20.44 0.01
C GLY A 140 10.39 -19.10 0.36
N TYR A 141 9.70 -19.06 1.50
CA TYR A 141 9.35 -17.84 2.24
C TYR A 141 10.56 -16.93 2.49
N ILE A 142 10.50 -15.68 2.02
CA ILE A 142 11.37 -14.59 2.47
C ILE A 142 10.56 -13.55 3.23
N GLY A 143 10.79 -13.48 4.55
CA GLY A 143 10.48 -12.30 5.35
C GLY A 143 9.34 -12.47 6.36
N LYS A 144 9.58 -13.24 7.43
CA LYS A 144 8.88 -13.03 8.71
C LYS A 144 9.20 -11.63 9.25
N GLY A 145 8.45 -10.62 8.82
CA GLY A 145 8.34 -9.32 9.47
C GLY A 145 7.16 -9.37 10.43
N ARG A 146 7.38 -9.86 11.64
CA ARG A 146 6.42 -9.81 12.74
C ARG A 146 6.07 -8.33 12.98
N LEU A 147 4.83 -7.93 12.68
CA LEU A 147 4.26 -6.66 13.10
C LEU A 147 4.37 -6.58 14.64
N SER A 148 5.40 -5.90 15.13
CA SER A 148 5.48 -5.53 16.53
C SER A 148 4.51 -4.36 16.72
N LYS A 149 3.45 -4.61 17.49
CA LYS A 149 2.70 -3.53 18.15
C LYS A 149 3.71 -2.67 18.92
N VAL A 150 3.81 -1.40 18.57
CA VAL A 150 4.34 -0.32 19.42
C VAL A 150 3.18 0.64 19.62
#